data_AF-A0A1E9J029-F1
#
_entry.id   AF-A0A1E9J029-F1
#
_cell.length_a   1.000
_cell.length_b   1.000
_cell.length_c   1.000
_cell.angle_alpha   90.00
_cell.angle_beta   90.00
_cell.angle_gamma   90.00
#
_symmetry.space_group_name_H-M   'P 1'
#
loop_
_entity.id
_entity.type
_entity.pdbx_description
1 polymer ?
#
loop_
_entity_poly.entity_id
_entity_poly.type
_entity_poly.pdbx_seq_one_letter_code
_entity_poly.pdbx_strand_id
1 'polypeptide(L)'
;MRFIDDKSLERLGFRKLLTRVETLSPYGKVKLKKLKNYLKGEEQLLEEEFMKMEIFMNFSKENKNLIKDIEGIIHRLKDIKTVVNNCLKENILDDVDLFEIKVQALLMEELNILLKKLPVELKNFNLESMEEMIDALDPDKDRLPTFYVYDSYSAALKMVRDKKKDIEKRIFAAKSFEEVSQLKEERLKILVEEEREELEVRRQLTSILLKKAEGFLENIDKIGNLDFLMAKVRFAKTYGGIRPEISTDNEIDVTGLVNIEVREMLEAKSKTFTPIDVKLKSGVTIITGANMGGKSVALKTITENLLLFHMGFFVIAEKAKFPLVDFVFFISDDMQDISKGLSTFGAEIMKLKEVNIFLDLGTGFVVFDEFARGTNPKEGQKFVEALAKYLNDRPTISLMTTHFDGIVRDNMNHYQVVGLKNVDFENLRRKIELSKNSMELIQEYMDFRLEKADKAEVPKDALNIAKLIGIDKRFTEIILEEYIKED
;
A
#
# COMPACT_ATOMS: atom_id res chain seq x y z
N MET A 1 -5.17 -16.80 -9.57
CA MET A 1 -3.76 -17.01 -9.18
C MET A 1 -3.30 -15.77 -8.42
N ARG A 2 -2.52 -15.90 -7.35
CA ARG A 2 -2.18 -14.76 -6.49
C ARG A 2 -0.80 -14.22 -6.91
N PHE A 3 -0.71 -12.92 -7.23
CA PHE A 3 0.52 -12.27 -7.70
C PHE A 3 1.70 -12.41 -6.72
N ILE A 4 1.47 -12.22 -5.43
CA ILE A 4 2.42 -12.45 -4.33
C ILE A 4 1.65 -12.91 -3.09
N ASP A 5 2.19 -13.89 -2.35
CA ASP A 5 1.53 -14.40 -1.14
C ASP A 5 1.64 -13.46 0.07
N ASP A 6 0.71 -13.59 1.03
CA ASP A 6 0.65 -12.71 2.21
C ASP A 6 1.90 -12.78 3.08
N LYS A 7 2.52 -13.96 3.20
CA LYS A 7 3.68 -14.15 4.06
C LYS A 7 4.91 -13.48 3.45
N SER A 8 5.05 -13.56 2.14
CA SER A 8 6.07 -12.81 1.39
C SER A 8 5.92 -11.29 1.61
N LEU A 9 4.69 -10.75 1.54
CA LEU A 9 4.42 -9.34 1.82
C LEU A 9 4.76 -8.93 3.27
N GLU A 10 4.51 -9.81 4.23
CA GLU A 10 4.84 -9.57 5.65
C GLU A 10 6.36 -9.55 5.89
N ARG A 11 7.10 -10.50 5.32
CA ARG A 11 8.58 -10.57 5.43
C ARG A 11 9.30 -9.41 4.76
N LEU A 12 8.75 -8.92 3.66
CA LEU A 12 9.19 -7.70 3.01
C LEU A 12 8.93 -6.45 3.86
N GLY A 13 8.11 -6.52 4.92
CA GLY A 13 7.63 -5.31 5.60
C GLY A 13 6.67 -4.47 4.75
N PHE A 14 6.23 -5.00 3.60
CA PHE A 14 5.48 -4.23 2.60
C PHE A 14 4.11 -3.78 3.12
N ARG A 15 3.46 -4.56 3.99
CA ARG A 15 2.21 -4.12 4.63
C ARG A 15 2.41 -2.87 5.49
N LYS A 16 3.52 -2.80 6.22
CA LYS A 16 3.90 -1.63 7.02
C LYS A 16 4.18 -0.42 6.12
N LEU A 17 4.82 -0.65 4.97
CA LEU A 17 5.00 0.38 3.95
C LEU A 17 3.64 0.94 3.48
N LEU A 18 2.66 0.08 3.18
CA LEU A 18 1.32 0.53 2.76
C LEU A 18 0.56 1.31 3.84
N THR A 19 0.86 1.13 5.13
CA THR A 19 0.25 1.94 6.19
C THR A 19 0.67 3.41 6.17
N ARG A 20 1.79 3.72 5.50
CA ARG A 20 2.25 5.10 5.26
C ARG A 20 1.45 5.82 4.17
N VAL A 21 0.58 5.12 3.44
CA VAL A 21 -0.30 5.72 2.43
C VAL A 21 -1.55 6.27 3.12
N GLU A 22 -1.57 7.58 3.34
CA GLU A 22 -2.66 8.27 4.04
C GLU A 22 -3.80 8.69 3.10
N THR A 23 -4.97 8.08 3.29
CA THR A 23 -6.22 8.46 2.62
C THR A 23 -7.09 9.30 3.55
N LEU A 24 -7.87 10.22 2.98
CA LEU A 24 -8.64 11.21 3.72
C LEU A 24 -10.04 10.73 4.10
N SER A 25 -10.62 9.84 3.28
CA SER A 25 -11.99 9.35 3.43
C SER A 25 -12.04 7.84 3.70
N PRO A 26 -13.16 7.33 4.26
CA PRO A 26 -13.41 5.89 4.32
C PRO A 26 -13.38 5.23 2.93
N TYR A 27 -13.78 5.95 1.88
CA TYR A 27 -13.82 5.44 0.52
C TYR A 27 -12.43 5.19 -0.06
N GLY A 28 -11.49 6.13 0.14
CA GLY A 28 -10.08 5.92 -0.22
C GLY A 28 -9.46 4.77 0.57
N LYS A 29 -9.79 4.62 1.86
CA LYS A 29 -9.34 3.45 2.65
C LYS A 29 -9.80 2.12 2.06
N VAL A 30 -11.03 2.06 1.54
CA VAL A 30 -11.53 0.86 0.84
C VAL A 30 -10.75 0.59 -0.44
N LYS A 31 -10.38 1.63 -1.20
CA LYS A 31 -9.55 1.49 -2.41
C LYS A 31 -8.15 0.98 -2.08
N LEU A 32 -7.49 1.53 -1.06
CA LEU A 32 -6.19 1.05 -0.58
C LEU A 32 -6.25 -0.42 -0.11
N LYS A 33 -7.31 -0.82 0.60
CA LYS A 33 -7.50 -2.23 1.02
C LYS A 33 -7.75 -3.19 -0.13
N LYS A 34 -8.38 -2.73 -1.22
CA LYS A 34 -8.71 -3.53 -2.42
C LYS A 34 -7.75 -3.27 -3.57
N LEU A 35 -6.54 -2.83 -3.26
CA LEU A 35 -5.49 -2.56 -4.23
C LEU A 35 -5.24 -3.78 -5.10
N LYS A 36 -5.21 -3.56 -6.41
CA LYS A 36 -4.89 -4.57 -7.41
C LYS A 36 -3.51 -4.28 -7.99
N ASN A 37 -2.82 -5.34 -8.37
CA ASN A 37 -1.57 -5.23 -9.10
C ASN A 37 -1.90 -5.20 -10.59
N TYR A 38 -1.28 -4.30 -11.32
CA TYR A 38 -1.18 -4.37 -12.77
C TYR A 38 -0.31 -5.57 -13.14
N LEU A 39 -0.72 -6.35 -14.13
CA LEU A 39 -0.01 -7.53 -14.62
C LEU A 39 0.45 -7.32 -16.06
N LYS A 40 1.27 -8.24 -16.55
CA LYS A 40 1.71 -8.24 -17.94
C LYS A 40 0.50 -8.18 -18.89
N GLY A 41 0.53 -7.30 -19.88
CA GLY A 41 -0.60 -6.98 -20.76
C GLY A 41 -1.45 -5.78 -20.31
N GLU A 42 -1.25 -5.29 -19.07
CA GLU A 42 -1.92 -4.09 -18.54
C GLU A 42 -1.00 -2.85 -18.55
N GLU A 43 0.07 -2.84 -19.36
CA GLU A 43 1.06 -1.76 -19.45
C GLU A 43 0.38 -0.42 -19.75
N GLN A 44 -0.61 -0.42 -20.66
CA GLN A 44 -1.32 0.79 -21.05
C GLN A 44 -2.18 1.35 -19.91
N LEU A 45 -2.80 0.49 -19.09
CA LEU A 45 -3.58 0.91 -17.93
C LEU A 45 -2.68 1.47 -16.82
N LEU A 46 -1.51 0.87 -16.61
CA LEU A 46 -0.52 1.36 -15.66
C LEU A 46 0.03 2.73 -16.12
N GLU A 47 0.31 2.88 -17.40
CA GLU A 47 0.78 4.14 -17.98
C GLU A 47 -0.27 5.26 -17.83
N GLU A 48 -1.55 4.95 -18.05
CA GLU A 48 -2.66 5.88 -17.77
C GLU A 48 -2.72 6.30 -16.29
N GLU A 49 -2.49 5.37 -15.37
CA GLU A 49 -2.45 5.67 -13.94
C GLU A 49 -1.27 6.60 -13.59
N PHE A 50 -0.08 6.34 -14.15
CA PHE A 50 1.08 7.22 -13.96
C PHE A 50 0.88 8.60 -14.56
N MET A 51 0.26 8.70 -15.74
CA MET A 51 -0.09 9.99 -16.34
C MET A 51 -1.05 10.78 -15.44
N LYS A 52 -2.09 10.15 -14.88
CA LYS A 52 -3.02 10.81 -13.95
C LYS A 52 -2.28 11.31 -12.71
N MET A 53 -1.39 10.52 -12.14
CA MET A 53 -0.56 10.90 -10.99
C MET A 53 0.31 12.12 -11.30
N GLU A 54 1.00 12.13 -12.45
CA GLU A 54 1.88 13.22 -12.86
C GLU A 54 1.10 14.52 -13.09
N ILE A 55 -0.01 14.46 -13.82
CA ILE A 55 -0.90 15.60 -14.07
C ILE A 55 -1.40 16.17 -12.75
N PHE A 56 -1.90 15.32 -11.86
CA PHE A 56 -2.37 15.77 -10.54
C PHE A 56 -1.24 16.33 -9.68
N MET A 57 -0.05 15.73 -9.71
CA MET A 57 1.12 16.19 -8.95
C MET A 57 1.56 17.58 -9.39
N ASN A 58 1.57 17.88 -10.69
CA ASN A 58 1.91 19.19 -11.23
C ASN A 58 0.80 20.21 -10.96
N PHE A 59 -0.46 19.87 -11.26
CA PHE A 59 -1.60 20.74 -11.00
C PHE A 59 -1.71 21.14 -9.52
N SER A 60 -1.48 20.19 -8.60
CA SER A 60 -1.52 20.44 -7.15
C SER A 60 -0.37 21.31 -6.62
N LYS A 61 0.75 21.42 -7.34
CA LYS A 61 1.82 22.37 -6.97
C LYS A 61 1.39 23.82 -7.22
N GLU A 62 0.67 24.06 -8.31
CA GLU A 62 0.19 25.38 -8.73
C GLU A 62 -1.10 25.78 -8.02
N ASN A 63 -1.98 24.82 -7.71
CA ASN A 63 -3.33 25.07 -7.21
C ASN A 63 -3.54 24.63 -5.75
N LYS A 64 -2.59 24.97 -4.85
CA LYS A 64 -2.59 24.49 -3.45
C LYS A 64 -3.89 24.76 -2.69
N ASN A 65 -4.49 25.94 -2.85
CA ASN A 65 -5.72 26.30 -2.14
C ASN A 65 -6.91 25.44 -2.60
N LEU A 66 -7.08 25.27 -3.91
CA LEU A 66 -8.13 24.43 -4.48
C LEU A 66 -8.00 22.98 -3.98
N ILE A 67 -6.78 22.44 -3.95
CA ILE A 67 -6.56 21.08 -3.43
C ILE A 67 -6.90 21.00 -1.95
N LYS A 68 -6.50 22.00 -1.14
CA LYS A 68 -6.84 22.03 0.29
C LYS A 68 -8.35 22.08 0.54
N ASP A 69 -9.10 22.82 -0.29
CA ASP A 69 -10.56 22.87 -0.21
C ASP A 69 -11.18 21.51 -0.55
N ILE A 70 -10.69 20.84 -1.62
CA ILE A 70 -11.08 19.47 -1.98
C ILE A 70 -10.79 18.50 -0.82
N GLU A 71 -9.57 18.53 -0.26
CA GLU A 71 -9.18 17.71 0.89
C GLU A 71 -10.10 17.94 2.09
N GLY A 72 -10.44 19.20 2.36
CA GLY A 72 -11.35 19.59 3.44
C GLY A 72 -12.75 19.00 3.29
N ILE A 73 -13.30 18.96 2.07
CA ILE A 73 -14.60 18.33 1.80
C ILE A 73 -14.50 16.81 1.94
N ILE A 74 -13.49 16.19 1.33
CA ILE A 74 -13.29 14.72 1.35
C ILE A 74 -13.16 14.22 2.80
N HIS A 75 -12.49 14.97 3.67
CA HIS A 75 -12.32 14.61 5.08
C HIS A 75 -13.64 14.58 5.88
N ARG A 76 -14.65 15.36 5.46
CA ARG A 76 -15.98 15.39 6.10
C ARG A 76 -16.89 14.24 5.68
N LEU A 77 -16.54 13.50 4.63
CA LEU A 77 -17.35 12.39 4.12
C LEU A 77 -17.33 11.20 5.08
N LYS A 78 -18.52 10.65 5.36
CA LYS A 78 -18.72 9.47 6.21
C LYS A 78 -18.94 8.22 5.39
N ASP A 79 -18.83 7.04 6.01
CA ASP A 79 -19.14 5.78 5.35
C ASP A 79 -20.63 5.46 5.45
N ILE A 80 -21.40 5.89 4.46
CA ILE A 80 -22.85 5.65 4.38
C ILE A 80 -23.22 4.54 3.38
N LYS A 81 -22.25 3.71 2.95
CA LYS A 81 -22.54 2.63 1.98
C LYS A 81 -23.63 1.69 2.48
N THR A 82 -23.65 1.42 3.78
CA THR A 82 -24.69 0.59 4.40
C THR A 82 -26.07 1.21 4.26
N VAL A 83 -26.20 2.53 4.48
CA VAL A 83 -27.45 3.27 4.33
C VAL A 83 -27.95 3.22 2.88
N VAL A 84 -27.07 3.48 1.92
CA VAL A 84 -27.41 3.42 0.48
C VAL A 84 -27.79 1.99 0.05
N ASN A 85 -27.11 0.97 0.57
CA ASN A 85 -27.45 -0.43 0.32
C ASN A 85 -28.79 -0.84 0.96
N ASN A 86 -29.16 -0.24 2.10
CA ASN A 86 -30.48 -0.46 2.69
C ASN A 86 -31.57 0.13 1.79
N CYS A 87 -31.34 1.33 1.24
CA CYS A 87 -32.23 1.94 0.24
C CYS A 87 -32.42 1.03 -0.97
N LEU A 88 -31.33 0.48 -1.55
CA LEU A 88 -31.37 -0.46 -2.68
C LEU A 88 -32.13 -1.77 -2.39
N LYS A 89 -32.25 -2.16 -1.12
CA LYS A 89 -33.06 -3.32 -0.70
C LYS A 89 -34.52 -2.98 -0.44
N GLU A 90 -34.94 -1.76 -0.81
CA GLU A 90 -36.29 -1.22 -0.57
C GLU A 90 -36.66 -1.13 0.93
N ASN A 91 -35.66 -1.11 1.82
CA ASN A 91 -35.89 -0.83 3.23
C ASN A 91 -36.19 0.66 3.40
N ILE A 92 -37.27 0.96 4.13
CA ILE A 92 -37.67 2.34 4.43
C ILE A 92 -36.60 2.95 5.33
N LEU A 93 -36.02 4.06 4.87
CA LEU A 93 -35.00 4.80 5.60
C LEU A 93 -35.63 5.58 6.76
N ASP A 94 -34.91 5.63 7.87
CA ASP A 94 -35.29 6.48 9.00
C ASP A 94 -34.76 7.92 8.84
N ASP A 95 -35.07 8.79 9.81
CA ASP A 95 -34.67 10.20 9.75
C ASP A 95 -33.15 10.38 9.80
N VAL A 96 -32.42 9.47 10.46
CA VAL A 96 -30.96 9.50 10.57
C VAL A 96 -30.34 9.10 9.24
N ASP A 97 -30.85 8.04 8.61
CA ASP A 97 -30.43 7.60 7.28
C ASP A 97 -30.65 8.71 6.24
N LEU A 98 -31.84 9.33 6.23
CA LEU A 98 -32.18 10.42 5.30
C LEU A 98 -31.33 11.68 5.55
N PHE A 99 -31.07 11.99 6.82
CA PHE A 99 -30.14 13.04 7.22
C PHE A 99 -28.73 12.81 6.67
N GLU A 100 -28.19 11.60 6.86
CA GLU A 100 -26.84 11.25 6.40
C GLU A 100 -26.72 11.33 4.88
N ILE A 101 -27.73 10.84 4.15
CA ILE A 101 -27.80 10.98 2.69
C ILE A 101 -27.83 12.46 2.27
N LYS A 102 -28.68 13.29 2.89
CA LYS A 102 -28.76 14.73 2.58
C LYS A 102 -27.42 15.44 2.78
N VAL A 103 -26.80 15.25 3.94
CA VAL A 103 -25.51 15.87 4.27
C VAL A 103 -24.44 15.45 3.27
N GLN A 104 -24.41 14.17 2.92
CA GLN A 104 -23.41 13.66 2.00
C GLN A 104 -23.65 14.10 0.55
N ALA A 105 -24.90 14.19 0.11
CA ALA A 105 -25.29 14.74 -1.19
C ALA A 105 -24.88 16.23 -1.32
N LEU A 106 -25.10 17.04 -0.27
CA LEU A 106 -24.65 18.44 -0.23
C LEU A 106 -23.12 18.55 -0.38
N LEU A 107 -22.37 17.72 0.34
CA LEU A 107 -20.89 17.68 0.21
C LEU A 107 -20.45 17.23 -1.19
N MET A 108 -21.15 16.28 -1.81
CA MET A 108 -20.86 15.85 -3.18
C MET A 108 -21.06 16.98 -4.19
N GLU A 109 -22.10 17.80 -4.05
CA GLU A 109 -22.31 18.96 -4.93
C GLU A 109 -21.24 20.04 -4.73
N GLU A 110 -20.92 20.38 -3.48
CA GLU A 110 -19.83 21.29 -3.14
C GLU A 110 -18.51 20.81 -3.78
N LEU A 111 -18.22 19.50 -3.65
CA LEU A 111 -17.06 18.87 -4.24
C LEU A 111 -17.09 18.93 -5.78
N ASN A 112 -18.21 18.60 -6.42
CA ASN A 112 -18.34 18.58 -7.87
C ASN A 112 -18.02 19.93 -8.51
N ILE A 113 -18.39 21.05 -7.87
CA ILE A 113 -18.05 22.41 -8.31
C ILE A 113 -16.52 22.60 -8.36
N LEU A 114 -15.79 22.08 -7.37
CA LEU A 114 -14.33 22.14 -7.33
C LEU A 114 -13.70 21.19 -8.35
N LEU A 115 -14.25 19.97 -8.49
CA LEU A 115 -13.72 18.96 -9.42
C LEU A 115 -13.83 19.40 -10.89
N LYS A 116 -14.84 20.18 -11.25
CA LYS A 116 -14.96 20.79 -12.60
C LYS A 116 -13.79 21.72 -12.96
N LYS A 117 -13.01 22.19 -11.98
CA LYS A 117 -11.80 23.01 -12.19
C LYS A 117 -10.53 22.19 -12.40
N LEU A 118 -10.59 20.86 -12.28
CA LEU A 118 -9.47 19.98 -12.56
C LEU A 118 -9.13 19.93 -14.06
N PRO A 119 -7.89 19.54 -14.41
CA PRO A 119 -7.49 19.28 -15.79
C PRO A 119 -8.43 18.32 -16.52
N VAL A 120 -8.48 18.43 -17.84
CA VAL A 120 -9.42 17.68 -18.70
C VAL A 120 -9.24 16.17 -18.55
N GLU A 121 -8.00 15.73 -18.36
CA GLU A 121 -7.59 14.35 -18.19
C GLU A 121 -8.09 13.73 -16.87
N LEU A 122 -8.45 14.58 -15.89
CA LEU A 122 -8.97 14.16 -14.58
C LEU A 122 -10.50 14.38 -14.47
N LYS A 123 -11.18 14.69 -15.59
CA LYS A 123 -12.65 14.87 -15.60
C LYS A 123 -13.42 13.58 -15.33
N ASN A 124 -12.78 12.42 -15.41
CA ASN A 124 -13.37 11.14 -15.01
C ASN A 124 -13.76 11.09 -13.52
N PHE A 125 -13.24 12.01 -12.70
CA PHE A 125 -13.66 12.18 -11.30
C PHE A 125 -14.90 13.07 -11.12
N ASN A 126 -15.42 13.70 -12.17
CA ASN A 126 -16.62 14.51 -12.08
C ASN A 126 -17.82 13.68 -11.60
N LEU A 127 -18.58 14.28 -10.69
CA LEU A 127 -19.69 13.62 -10.02
C LEU A 127 -20.98 13.88 -10.79
N GLU A 128 -21.85 12.88 -10.80
CA GLU A 128 -23.25 13.08 -11.18
C GLU A 128 -23.91 14.06 -10.21
N SER A 129 -24.84 14.88 -10.71
CA SER A 129 -25.54 15.83 -9.87
C SER A 129 -26.51 15.12 -8.91
N MET A 130 -26.48 15.55 -7.66
CA MET A 130 -27.36 15.16 -6.57
C MET A 130 -28.45 16.22 -6.30
N GLU A 131 -28.61 17.25 -7.14
CA GLU A 131 -29.60 18.33 -6.93
C GLU A 131 -31.02 17.80 -6.73
N GLU A 132 -31.48 16.87 -7.57
CA GLU A 132 -32.82 16.27 -7.45
C GLU A 132 -33.01 15.53 -6.12
N MET A 133 -31.95 14.87 -5.64
CA MET A 133 -31.96 14.17 -4.35
C MET A 133 -32.01 15.17 -3.18
N ILE A 134 -31.24 16.25 -3.26
CA ILE A 134 -31.21 17.28 -2.22
C ILE A 134 -32.57 18.00 -2.20
N ASP A 135 -33.12 18.38 -3.36
CA ASP A 135 -34.44 19.01 -3.47
C ASP A 135 -35.55 18.12 -2.90
N ALA A 136 -35.46 16.79 -3.08
CA ALA A 136 -36.39 15.85 -2.47
C ALA A 136 -36.27 15.77 -0.94
N LEU A 137 -35.08 15.98 -0.36
CA LEU A 137 -34.83 15.94 1.09
C LEU A 137 -34.88 17.33 1.75
N ASP A 138 -35.11 18.37 0.96
CA ASP A 138 -35.07 19.78 1.36
C ASP A 138 -36.15 20.58 0.62
N PRO A 139 -37.44 20.32 0.90
CA PRO A 139 -38.56 20.92 0.16
C PRO A 139 -38.57 22.45 0.27
N ASP A 140 -38.07 22.98 1.39
CA ASP A 140 -38.01 24.42 1.66
C ASP A 140 -36.75 25.09 1.05
N LYS A 141 -35.82 24.30 0.49
CA LYS A 141 -34.60 24.75 -0.22
C LYS A 141 -33.63 25.60 0.62
N ASP A 142 -33.62 25.44 1.93
CA ASP A 142 -32.71 26.15 2.84
C ASP A 142 -31.25 25.68 2.72
N ARG A 143 -31.00 24.51 2.12
CA ARG A 143 -29.69 23.84 1.96
C ARG A 143 -28.95 23.64 3.28
N LEU A 144 -29.67 23.61 4.40
CA LEU A 144 -29.10 23.37 5.72
C LEU A 144 -28.77 21.88 5.88
N PRO A 145 -27.67 21.54 6.57
CA PRO A 145 -27.31 20.16 6.90
C PRO A 145 -28.15 19.70 8.09
N THR A 146 -29.48 19.69 7.93
CA THR A 146 -30.47 19.19 8.87
C THR A 146 -31.56 18.48 8.08
N PHE A 147 -32.18 17.48 8.70
CA PHE A 147 -33.31 16.78 8.13
C PHE A 147 -34.37 16.58 9.21
N TYR A 148 -35.60 16.87 8.82
CA TYR A 148 -36.80 16.58 9.57
C TYR A 148 -37.89 16.26 8.56
N VAL A 149 -38.89 15.48 8.94
CA VAL A 149 -40.08 15.28 8.10
C VAL A 149 -40.92 16.57 8.17
N TYR A 150 -40.61 17.55 7.31
CA TYR A 150 -41.27 18.86 7.26
C TYR A 150 -42.76 18.77 6.92
N ASP A 151 -43.55 19.73 7.41
CA ASP A 151 -44.97 19.89 7.06
C ASP A 151 -45.18 20.06 5.53
N SER A 152 -44.16 20.59 4.85
CA SER A 152 -44.14 20.80 3.40
C SER A 152 -44.24 19.50 2.59
N TYR A 153 -43.93 18.34 3.17
CA TYR A 153 -44.02 17.06 2.46
C TYR A 153 -45.44 16.53 2.30
N SER A 154 -46.34 16.81 3.26
CA SER A 154 -47.71 16.28 3.23
C SER A 154 -48.69 17.23 3.89
N ALA A 155 -49.73 17.62 3.14
CA ALA A 155 -50.85 18.39 3.67
C ALA A 155 -51.59 17.62 4.78
N ALA A 156 -51.65 16.28 4.68
CA ALA A 156 -52.26 15.44 5.71
C ALA A 156 -51.43 15.48 7.01
N LEU A 157 -50.10 15.34 6.91
CA LEU A 157 -49.20 15.47 8.06
C LEU A 157 -49.34 16.84 8.75
N LYS A 158 -49.39 17.92 7.95
CA LYS A 158 -49.62 19.27 8.47
C LYS A 158 -50.94 19.36 9.24
N MET A 159 -52.04 18.83 8.69
CA MET A 159 -53.33 18.79 9.37
C MET A 159 -53.27 18.01 10.68
N VAL A 160 -52.59 16.87 10.72
CA VAL A 160 -52.43 16.04 11.92
C VAL A 160 -51.62 16.79 13.00
N ARG A 161 -50.53 17.47 12.62
CA ARG A 161 -49.72 18.28 13.54
C ARG A 161 -50.48 19.51 14.06
N ASP A 162 -51.31 20.13 13.24
CA ASP A 162 -52.17 21.23 13.68
C ASP A 162 -53.25 20.75 14.67
N LYS A 163 -53.87 19.58 14.42
CA LYS A 163 -54.77 18.94 15.41
C LYS A 163 -54.03 18.61 16.71
N LYS A 164 -52.80 18.10 16.65
CA LYS A 164 -51.97 17.82 17.84
C LYS A 164 -51.73 19.07 18.68
N LYS A 165 -51.35 20.19 18.03
CA LYS A 165 -51.17 21.49 18.69
C LYS A 165 -52.46 21.98 19.36
N ASP A 166 -53.61 21.78 18.72
CA ASP A 166 -54.91 22.13 19.30
C ASP A 166 -55.24 21.28 20.55
N ILE A 167 -55.04 19.96 20.48
CA ILE A 167 -55.24 19.07 21.63
C ILE A 167 -54.29 19.43 22.78
N GLU A 168 -53.02 19.75 22.52
CA GLU A 168 -52.09 20.15 23.57
C GLU A 168 -52.52 21.44 24.28
N LYS A 169 -53.07 22.42 23.54
CA LYS A 169 -53.66 23.64 24.13
C LYS A 169 -54.89 23.30 24.99
N ARG A 170 -55.75 22.39 24.53
CA ARG A 170 -56.95 21.95 25.27
C ARG A 170 -56.59 21.20 26.54
N ILE A 171 -55.57 20.34 26.51
CA ILE A 171 -55.06 19.64 27.70
C ILE A 171 -54.56 20.64 28.74
N PHE A 172 -53.81 21.66 28.31
CA PHE A 172 -53.30 22.70 29.21
C PHE A 172 -54.40 23.56 29.84
N ALA A 173 -55.51 23.76 29.11
CA ALA A 173 -56.66 24.54 29.57
C ALA A 173 -57.67 23.72 30.42
N ALA A 174 -57.61 22.39 30.37
CA ALA A 174 -58.55 21.50 31.04
C ALA A 174 -58.42 21.57 32.57
N LYS A 175 -59.57 21.56 33.26
CA LYS A 175 -59.64 21.75 34.73
C LYS A 175 -60.04 20.50 35.50
N SER A 176 -60.50 19.45 34.81
CA SER A 176 -60.95 18.20 35.43
C SER A 176 -60.08 17.02 35.02
N PHE A 177 -59.94 16.06 35.92
CA PHE A 177 -59.15 14.84 35.67
C PHE A 177 -59.74 14.00 34.54
N GLU A 178 -61.06 13.90 34.46
CA GLU A 178 -61.77 13.12 33.42
C GLU A 178 -61.56 13.72 32.01
N GLU A 179 -61.65 15.05 31.88
CA GLU A 179 -61.39 15.77 30.63
C GLU A 179 -59.94 15.62 30.17
N VAL A 180 -58.98 15.75 31.10
CA VAL A 180 -57.55 15.50 30.81
C VAL A 180 -57.31 14.06 30.37
N SER A 181 -57.99 13.08 30.99
CA SER A 181 -57.86 11.67 30.63
C SER A 181 -58.36 11.40 29.21
N GLN A 182 -59.53 11.94 28.84
CA GLN A 182 -60.10 11.81 27.49
C GLN A 182 -59.21 12.47 26.43
N LEU A 183 -58.72 13.68 26.68
CA LEU A 183 -57.83 14.40 25.77
C LEU A 183 -56.48 13.70 25.60
N LYS A 184 -55.96 13.02 26.64
CA LYS A 184 -54.76 12.18 26.53
C LYS A 184 -55.00 10.96 25.64
N GLU A 185 -56.16 10.32 25.72
CA GLU A 185 -56.51 9.21 24.82
C GLU A 185 -56.63 9.69 23.36
N GLU A 186 -57.23 10.85 23.13
CA GLU A 186 -57.31 11.49 21.82
C GLU A 186 -55.92 11.86 21.29
N ARG A 187 -55.03 12.40 22.13
CA ARG A 187 -53.62 12.68 21.79
C ARG A 187 -52.88 11.42 21.34
N LEU A 188 -53.11 10.28 22.00
CA LEU A 188 -52.49 9.01 21.58
C LEU A 188 -52.94 8.60 20.18
N LYS A 189 -54.23 8.77 19.84
CA LYS A 189 -54.75 8.48 18.49
C LYS A 189 -54.11 9.38 17.43
N ILE A 190 -53.96 10.68 17.72
CA ILE A 190 -53.28 11.62 16.81
C ILE A 190 -51.80 11.27 16.64
N LEU A 191 -51.11 10.87 17.71
CA LEU A 191 -49.70 10.50 17.63
C LEU A 191 -49.49 9.29 16.72
N VAL A 192 -50.37 8.29 16.79
CA VAL A 192 -50.36 7.14 15.86
C VAL A 192 -50.67 7.56 14.42
N GLU A 193 -51.57 8.52 14.21
CA GLU A 193 -51.86 9.09 12.89
C GLU A 193 -50.63 9.84 12.34
N GLU A 194 -49.94 10.63 13.18
CA GLU A 194 -48.72 11.37 12.83
C GLU A 194 -47.60 10.41 12.43
N GLU A 195 -47.32 9.38 13.24
CA GLU A 195 -46.29 8.38 12.93
C GLU A 195 -46.58 7.65 11.61
N ARG A 196 -47.86 7.39 11.31
CA ARG A 196 -48.28 6.76 10.05
C ARG A 196 -48.04 7.68 8.85
N GLU A 197 -48.39 8.95 8.95
CA GLU A 197 -48.15 9.93 7.88
C GLU A 197 -46.64 10.17 7.68
N GLU A 198 -45.85 10.27 8.76
CA GLU A 198 -44.39 10.38 8.67
C GLU A 198 -43.75 9.15 8.04
N LEU A 199 -44.26 7.94 8.33
CA LEU A 199 -43.79 6.71 7.68
C LEU A 199 -44.10 6.72 6.17
N GLU A 200 -45.26 7.22 5.77
CA GLU A 200 -45.63 7.31 4.36
C GLU A 200 -44.75 8.34 3.61
N VAL A 201 -44.46 9.49 4.23
CA VAL A 201 -43.48 10.44 3.68
C VAL A 201 -42.11 9.77 3.53
N ARG A 202 -41.62 9.06 4.56
CA ARG A 202 -40.34 8.33 4.47
C ARG A 202 -40.33 7.27 3.37
N ARG A 203 -41.42 6.55 3.15
CA ARG A 203 -41.57 5.60 2.02
C ARG A 203 -41.44 6.31 0.68
N GLN A 204 -42.14 7.42 0.50
CA GLN A 204 -42.09 8.21 -0.73
C GLN A 204 -40.68 8.74 -0.99
N LEU A 205 -40.04 9.32 0.03
CA LEU A 205 -38.66 9.78 -0.04
C LEU A 205 -37.71 8.64 -0.38
N THR A 206 -37.82 7.48 0.29
CA THR A 206 -37.02 6.29 0.00
C THR A 206 -37.18 5.86 -1.46
N SER A 207 -38.39 5.88 -2.01
CA SER A 207 -38.65 5.54 -3.41
C SER A 207 -38.01 6.53 -4.40
N ILE A 208 -37.97 7.83 -4.06
CA ILE A 208 -37.27 8.84 -4.86
C ILE A 208 -35.76 8.59 -4.82
N LEU A 209 -35.20 8.37 -3.63
CA LEU A 209 -33.78 8.11 -3.43
C LEU A 209 -33.31 6.83 -4.12
N LEU A 210 -34.12 5.78 -4.12
CA LEU A 210 -33.83 4.51 -4.77
C LEU A 210 -33.46 4.70 -6.25
N LYS A 211 -34.16 5.60 -6.96
CA LYS A 211 -33.89 5.90 -8.38
C LYS A 211 -32.53 6.54 -8.63
N LYS A 212 -31.90 7.11 -7.60
CA LYS A 212 -30.61 7.80 -7.66
C LYS A 212 -29.52 7.09 -6.87
N ALA A 213 -29.84 5.98 -6.20
CA ALA A 213 -28.92 5.26 -5.34
C ALA A 213 -27.71 4.70 -6.13
N GLU A 214 -27.90 4.26 -7.37
CA GLU A 214 -26.81 3.79 -8.23
C GLU A 214 -25.81 4.91 -8.56
N GLY A 215 -26.31 6.07 -9.03
CA GLY A 215 -25.48 7.25 -9.29
C GLY A 215 -24.76 7.76 -8.05
N PHE A 216 -25.40 7.66 -6.88
CA PHE A 216 -24.78 7.96 -5.59
C PHE A 216 -23.60 7.02 -5.27
N LEU A 217 -23.77 5.72 -5.51
CA LEU A 217 -22.69 4.73 -5.33
C LEU A 217 -21.55 4.95 -6.34
N GLU A 218 -21.86 5.34 -7.58
CA GLU A 218 -20.86 5.70 -8.58
C GLU A 218 -20.05 6.92 -8.13
N ASN A 219 -20.71 7.96 -7.60
CA ASN A 219 -20.05 9.11 -7.01
C ASN A 219 -19.14 8.71 -5.85
N ILE A 220 -19.60 7.82 -4.95
CA ILE A 220 -18.75 7.28 -3.88
C ILE A 220 -17.51 6.59 -4.45
N ASP A 221 -17.65 5.81 -5.52
CA ASP A 221 -16.53 5.13 -6.14
C ASP A 221 -15.51 6.11 -6.75
N LYS A 222 -15.99 7.11 -7.49
CA LYS A 222 -15.18 8.19 -8.07
C LYS A 222 -14.43 8.97 -7.00
N ILE A 223 -15.10 9.35 -5.92
CA ILE A 223 -14.47 10.04 -4.79
C ILE A 223 -13.40 9.15 -4.15
N GLY A 224 -13.68 7.86 -3.96
CA GLY A 224 -12.69 6.91 -3.44
C GLY A 224 -11.46 6.79 -4.34
N ASN A 225 -11.65 6.75 -5.67
CA ASN A 225 -10.54 6.72 -6.63
C ASN A 225 -9.73 8.02 -6.60
N LEU A 226 -10.39 9.18 -6.49
CA LEU A 226 -9.73 10.48 -6.37
C LEU A 226 -8.90 10.57 -5.08
N ASP A 227 -9.49 10.24 -3.93
CA ASP A 227 -8.80 10.23 -2.64
C ASP A 227 -7.58 9.28 -2.68
N PHE A 228 -7.73 8.12 -3.33
CA PHE A 228 -6.61 7.20 -3.49
C PHE A 228 -5.50 7.76 -4.41
N LEU A 229 -5.85 8.40 -5.52
CA LEU A 229 -4.89 9.11 -6.39
C LEU A 229 -4.15 10.21 -5.60
N MET A 230 -4.89 11.01 -4.82
CA MET A 230 -4.32 12.04 -3.94
C MET A 230 -3.36 11.44 -2.92
N ALA A 231 -3.71 10.31 -2.31
CA ALA A 231 -2.86 9.60 -1.36
C ALA A 231 -1.57 9.09 -2.01
N LYS A 232 -1.62 8.53 -3.23
CA LYS A 232 -0.42 8.12 -3.99
C LYS A 232 0.49 9.31 -4.28
N VAL A 233 -0.07 10.43 -4.72
CA VAL A 233 0.71 11.65 -5.00
C VAL A 233 1.31 12.24 -3.74
N ARG A 234 0.58 12.23 -2.62
CA ARG A 234 1.10 12.64 -1.30
C ARG A 234 2.26 11.74 -0.89
N PHE A 235 2.11 10.42 -1.00
CA PHE A 235 3.16 9.44 -0.73
C PHE A 235 4.41 9.72 -1.57
N ALA A 236 4.26 9.92 -2.88
CA ALA A 236 5.37 10.26 -3.77
C ALA A 236 6.06 11.58 -3.35
N LYS A 237 5.31 12.62 -3.01
CA LYS A 237 5.88 13.90 -2.54
C LYS A 237 6.64 13.75 -1.23
N THR A 238 6.11 12.99 -0.28
CA THR A 238 6.71 12.80 1.05
C THR A 238 8.00 12.01 0.98
N TYR A 239 8.05 10.96 0.17
CA TYR A 239 9.18 10.03 0.17
C TYR A 239 10.19 10.21 -0.96
N GLY A 240 9.92 11.12 -1.90
CA GLY A 240 10.76 11.38 -3.07
C GLY A 240 10.52 10.39 -4.22
N GLY A 241 9.26 10.04 -4.47
CA GLY A 241 8.87 9.13 -5.54
C GLY A 241 8.98 9.76 -6.93
N ILE A 242 9.53 9.00 -7.87
CA ILE A 242 9.65 9.35 -9.29
C ILE A 242 8.76 8.46 -10.15
N ARG A 243 8.34 8.98 -11.30
CA ARG A 243 7.60 8.21 -12.30
C ARG A 243 8.54 7.18 -12.94
N PRO A 244 8.28 5.88 -12.78
CA PRO A 244 9.10 4.85 -13.43
C PRO A 244 8.73 4.68 -14.91
N GLU A 245 9.69 4.23 -15.71
CA GLU A 245 9.47 3.76 -17.08
C GLU A 245 8.98 2.31 -17.08
N ILE A 246 8.02 1.98 -17.94
CA ILE A 246 7.55 0.62 -18.15
C ILE A 246 8.48 -0.07 -19.15
N SER A 247 9.07 -1.19 -18.75
CA SER A 247 10.03 -1.94 -19.56
C SER A 247 9.33 -2.85 -20.57
N THR A 248 9.68 -2.71 -21.86
CA THR A 248 9.19 -3.58 -22.95
C THR A 248 10.00 -4.86 -23.11
N ASP A 249 11.22 -4.90 -22.58
CA ASP A 249 12.22 -5.93 -22.91
C ASP A 249 12.45 -6.91 -21.74
N ASN A 250 11.56 -6.90 -20.74
CA ASN A 250 11.68 -7.66 -19.51
C ASN A 250 13.01 -7.41 -18.76
N GLU A 251 13.40 -6.14 -18.67
CA GLU A 251 14.59 -5.70 -17.94
C GLU A 251 14.22 -4.76 -16.80
N ILE A 252 14.95 -4.86 -15.69
CA ILE A 252 14.95 -3.88 -14.60
C ILE A 252 16.23 -3.05 -14.75
N ASP A 253 16.09 -1.73 -14.83
CA ASP A 253 17.22 -0.80 -14.87
C ASP A 253 16.93 0.35 -13.90
N VAL A 254 17.62 0.37 -12.77
CA VAL A 254 17.33 1.31 -11.67
C VAL A 254 18.62 1.95 -11.18
N THR A 255 18.50 3.22 -10.81
CA THR A 255 19.56 4.03 -10.23
C THR A 255 19.00 4.79 -9.04
N GLY A 256 19.74 4.77 -7.93
CA GLY A 256 19.40 5.48 -6.72
C GLY A 256 18.21 4.89 -5.97
N LEU A 257 17.96 3.58 -6.07
CA LEU A 257 16.78 2.95 -5.46
C LEU A 257 16.89 2.94 -3.92
N VAL A 258 15.80 3.26 -3.24
CA VAL A 258 15.77 3.44 -1.77
C VAL A 258 14.72 2.56 -1.10
N ASN A 259 15.09 1.99 0.06
CA ASN A 259 14.14 1.40 1.00
C ASN A 259 13.72 2.44 2.04
N ILE A 260 12.43 2.79 2.07
CA ILE A 260 11.91 3.84 2.96
C ILE A 260 12.11 3.48 4.43
N GLU A 261 11.84 2.22 4.82
CA GLU A 261 11.94 1.81 6.22
C GLU A 261 13.39 1.83 6.72
N VAL A 262 14.32 1.27 5.95
CA VAL A 262 15.74 1.28 6.33
C VAL A 262 16.30 2.71 6.30
N ARG A 263 15.88 3.57 5.35
CA ARG A 263 16.27 4.98 5.31
C ARG A 263 15.88 5.71 6.59
N GLU A 264 14.61 5.63 7.00
CA GLU A 264 14.13 6.30 8.22
C GLU A 264 14.85 5.76 9.48
N MET A 265 15.08 4.44 9.55
CA MET A 265 15.82 3.82 10.66
C MET A 265 17.27 4.32 10.75
N LEU A 266 17.93 4.56 9.61
CA LEU A 266 19.28 5.10 9.55
C LEU A 266 19.29 6.60 9.88
N GLU A 267 18.35 7.38 9.35
CA GLU A 267 18.21 8.81 9.63
C GLU A 267 17.99 9.09 11.12
N ALA A 268 17.18 8.25 11.80
CA ALA A 268 16.99 8.32 13.25
C ALA A 268 18.30 8.10 14.05
N LYS A 269 19.30 7.47 13.43
CA LYS A 269 20.65 7.25 13.97
C LYS A 269 21.68 8.21 13.38
N SER A 270 21.26 9.27 12.70
CA SER A 270 22.12 10.22 11.97
C SER A 270 23.03 9.54 10.93
N LYS A 271 22.56 8.44 10.33
CA LYS A 271 23.22 7.72 9.24
C LYS A 271 22.46 7.91 7.94
N THR A 272 23.15 7.75 6.81
CA THR A 272 22.58 7.86 5.47
C THR A 272 22.36 6.49 4.85
N PHE A 273 21.20 6.28 4.22
CA PHE A 273 20.97 5.10 3.38
C PHE A 273 21.88 5.14 2.15
N THR A 274 22.44 3.98 1.78
CA THR A 274 23.22 3.84 0.54
C THR A 274 22.27 3.39 -0.59
N PRO A 275 22.02 4.23 -1.61
CA PRO A 275 21.13 3.86 -2.70
C PRO A 275 21.61 2.65 -3.50
N ILE A 276 20.68 1.91 -4.10
CA ILE A 276 20.95 0.70 -4.86
C ILE A 276 20.83 0.97 -6.36
N ASP A 277 21.89 0.65 -7.09
CA ASP A 277 21.94 0.68 -8.55
C ASP A 277 22.02 -0.75 -9.07
N VAL A 278 21.12 -1.13 -9.98
CA VAL A 278 21.13 -2.48 -10.53
C VAL A 278 20.50 -2.54 -11.93
N LYS A 279 21.09 -3.38 -12.78
CA LYS A 279 20.54 -3.74 -14.08
C LYS A 279 20.36 -5.24 -14.16
N LEU A 280 19.10 -5.67 -14.28
CA LEU A 280 18.69 -7.07 -14.30
C LEU A 280 17.97 -7.36 -15.61
N LYS A 281 18.19 -8.57 -16.11
CA LYS A 281 17.53 -9.15 -17.28
C LYS A 281 17.02 -10.54 -16.92
N SER A 282 16.25 -11.16 -17.82
CA SER A 282 15.88 -12.57 -17.70
C SER A 282 17.09 -13.45 -17.39
N GLY A 283 16.89 -14.45 -16.53
CA GLY A 283 17.92 -15.33 -16.00
C GLY A 283 18.19 -15.06 -14.52
N VAL A 284 19.35 -15.53 -14.03
CA VAL A 284 19.73 -15.38 -12.63
C VAL A 284 20.79 -14.30 -12.47
N THR A 285 20.60 -13.47 -11.44
CA THR A 285 21.60 -12.54 -10.95
C THR A 285 21.97 -12.93 -9.53
N ILE A 286 23.24 -13.21 -9.31
CA ILE A 286 23.79 -13.59 -8.01
C ILE A 286 24.32 -12.32 -7.33
N ILE A 287 24.06 -12.16 -6.04
CA ILE A 287 24.58 -11.09 -5.18
C ILE A 287 25.44 -11.73 -4.08
N THR A 288 26.75 -11.44 -4.09
CA THR A 288 27.70 -11.93 -3.07
C THR A 288 28.26 -10.79 -2.20
N GLY A 289 28.98 -11.15 -1.13
CA GLY A 289 29.66 -10.21 -0.23
C GLY A 289 29.42 -10.52 1.25
N ALA A 290 30.10 -9.81 2.17
CA ALA A 290 30.02 -10.03 3.62
C ALA A 290 28.58 -10.13 4.17
N ASN A 291 28.40 -10.90 5.25
CA ASN A 291 27.13 -10.93 5.96
C ASN A 291 26.99 -9.80 6.98
N MET A 292 26.64 -8.61 6.49
CA MET A 292 26.41 -7.41 7.32
C MET A 292 25.14 -6.63 6.91
N GLY A 293 24.11 -7.33 6.43
CA GLY A 293 22.77 -6.78 6.16
C GLY A 293 22.56 -6.17 4.76
N GLY A 294 23.62 -5.77 4.06
CA GLY A 294 23.51 -5.11 2.74
C GLY A 294 22.82 -5.93 1.66
N LYS A 295 23.04 -7.26 1.62
CA LYS A 295 22.47 -8.16 0.63
C LYS A 295 20.94 -8.28 0.74
N SER A 296 20.45 -8.66 1.92
CA SER A 296 19.00 -8.79 2.17
C SER A 296 18.28 -7.45 2.04
N VAL A 297 18.90 -6.35 2.49
CA VAL A 297 18.35 -5.00 2.30
C VAL A 297 18.24 -4.67 0.80
N ALA A 298 19.26 -4.96 -0.01
CA ALA A 298 19.20 -4.72 -1.45
C ALA A 298 18.07 -5.52 -2.12
N LEU A 299 17.93 -6.81 -1.79
CA LEU A 299 16.83 -7.66 -2.29
C LEU A 299 15.46 -7.09 -1.92
N LYS A 300 15.25 -6.71 -0.65
CA LYS A 300 14.01 -6.09 -0.19
C LYS A 300 13.76 -4.76 -0.91
N THR A 301 14.78 -3.92 -1.06
CA THR A 301 14.71 -2.62 -1.75
C THR A 301 14.20 -2.77 -3.19
N ILE A 302 14.79 -3.70 -3.96
CA ILE A 302 14.39 -3.97 -5.35
C ILE A 302 12.95 -4.51 -5.39
N THR A 303 12.65 -5.48 -4.53
CA THR A 303 11.32 -6.13 -4.51
C THR A 303 10.22 -5.16 -4.10
N GLU A 304 10.40 -4.36 -3.06
CA GLU A 304 9.42 -3.38 -2.58
C GLU A 304 9.09 -2.34 -3.66
N ASN A 305 10.11 -1.81 -4.34
CA ASN A 305 9.88 -0.83 -5.39
C ASN A 305 9.22 -1.44 -6.64
N LEU A 306 9.55 -2.70 -6.99
CA LEU A 306 8.83 -3.45 -8.01
C LEU A 306 7.34 -3.61 -7.63
N LEU A 307 7.04 -3.91 -6.37
CA LEU A 307 5.66 -4.03 -5.89
C LEU A 307 4.92 -2.67 -5.92
N LEU A 308 5.58 -1.57 -5.52
CA LEU A 308 5.02 -0.22 -5.66
C LEU A 308 4.67 0.09 -7.12
N PHE A 309 5.58 -0.20 -8.05
CA PHE A 309 5.38 -0.08 -9.49
C PHE A 309 4.14 -0.87 -9.95
N HIS A 310 4.07 -2.15 -9.59
CA HIS A 310 2.94 -3.02 -9.91
C HIS A 310 1.62 -2.56 -9.29
N MET A 311 1.64 -1.77 -8.22
CA MET A 311 0.45 -1.20 -7.60
C MET A 311 0.09 0.20 -8.15
N GLY A 312 0.80 0.65 -9.18
CA GLY A 312 0.63 1.96 -9.80
C GLY A 312 1.05 3.11 -8.89
N PHE A 313 2.08 2.91 -8.07
CA PHE A 313 2.74 3.99 -7.33
C PHE A 313 4.01 4.43 -8.06
N PHE A 314 4.37 5.69 -7.89
CA PHE A 314 5.72 6.14 -8.17
C PHE A 314 6.70 5.44 -7.21
N VAL A 315 7.88 5.12 -7.72
CA VAL A 315 8.91 4.36 -7.00
C VAL A 315 9.95 5.32 -6.40
N ILE A 316 10.65 4.90 -5.36
CA ILE A 316 11.63 5.75 -4.67
C ILE A 316 13.01 5.49 -5.26
N ALA A 317 13.35 6.26 -6.29
CA ALA A 317 14.60 6.13 -7.04
C ALA A 317 15.02 7.49 -7.62
N GLU A 318 16.22 7.57 -8.20
CA GLU A 318 16.60 8.66 -9.10
C GLU A 318 16.11 8.38 -10.53
N LYS A 319 16.25 7.12 -10.98
CA LYS A 319 15.73 6.61 -12.24
C LYS A 319 15.27 5.16 -12.04
N ALA A 320 14.18 4.78 -12.70
CA ALA A 320 13.70 3.41 -12.62
C ALA A 320 12.98 3.00 -13.90
N LYS A 321 13.34 1.82 -14.39
CA LYS A 321 12.65 1.09 -15.44
C LYS A 321 12.32 -0.31 -14.90
N PHE A 322 11.05 -0.67 -14.88
CA PHE A 322 10.57 -1.97 -14.36
C PHE A 322 9.65 -2.65 -15.39
N PRO A 323 9.72 -3.99 -15.53
CA PRO A 323 8.78 -4.75 -16.35
C PRO A 323 7.55 -5.15 -15.54
N LEU A 324 6.42 -5.34 -16.23
CA LEU A 324 5.29 -6.05 -15.65
C LEU A 324 5.54 -7.57 -15.72
N VAL A 325 5.51 -8.21 -14.56
CA VAL A 325 5.58 -9.67 -14.41
C VAL A 325 4.22 -10.26 -14.02
N ASP A 326 4.06 -11.58 -14.23
CA ASP A 326 2.84 -12.33 -13.92
C ASP A 326 2.77 -12.72 -12.43
N PHE A 327 3.92 -12.88 -11.78
CA PHE A 327 4.02 -13.29 -10.38
C PHE A 327 5.34 -12.85 -9.73
N VAL A 328 5.31 -12.72 -8.41
CA VAL A 328 6.45 -12.37 -7.56
C VAL A 328 6.58 -13.39 -6.43
N PHE A 329 7.78 -13.91 -6.23
CA PHE A 329 8.12 -14.78 -5.09
C PHE A 329 9.30 -14.22 -4.31
N PHE A 330 9.18 -14.22 -2.98
CA PHE A 330 10.27 -13.84 -2.07
C PHE A 330 10.51 -14.95 -1.05
N ILE A 331 11.66 -15.61 -1.16
CA ILE A 331 12.07 -16.76 -0.37
C ILE A 331 13.24 -16.29 0.50
N SER A 332 13.16 -16.45 1.81
CA SER A 332 14.18 -15.95 2.75
C SER A 332 14.29 -16.87 3.97
N ASP A 333 15.46 -16.86 4.62
CA ASP A 333 15.87 -17.76 5.72
C ASP A 333 14.96 -17.68 6.97
N ASP A 334 14.25 -16.57 7.17
CA ASP A 334 13.24 -16.37 8.24
C ASP A 334 11.94 -17.20 8.04
N MET A 335 12.02 -18.36 7.39
CA MET A 335 10.90 -19.30 7.24
C MET A 335 10.59 -20.11 8.51
N GLN A 336 11.31 -19.89 9.61
CA GLN A 336 11.22 -20.65 10.86
C GLN A 336 9.79 -20.74 11.43
N ASP A 337 8.98 -19.68 11.33
CA ASP A 337 7.60 -19.69 11.84
C ASP A 337 6.65 -20.65 11.08
N ILE A 338 7.01 -21.06 9.86
CA ILE A 338 6.19 -21.97 9.03
C ILE A 338 6.44 -23.44 9.41
N SER A 339 7.54 -23.75 10.07
CA SER A 339 8.02 -25.12 10.23
C SER A 339 7.40 -25.82 11.45
N LYS A 340 6.06 -25.86 11.52
CA LYS A 340 5.34 -26.80 12.40
C LYS A 340 5.58 -28.24 11.91
N GLY A 341 6.78 -28.76 12.13
CA GLY A 341 7.19 -30.15 11.86
C GLY A 341 8.16 -30.40 10.68
N LEU A 342 8.59 -29.39 9.92
CA LEU A 342 9.56 -29.52 8.82
C LEU A 342 10.91 -28.90 9.20
N SER A 343 12.01 -29.27 8.52
CA SER A 343 13.26 -28.51 8.59
C SER A 343 13.14 -27.20 7.77
N THR A 344 13.93 -26.17 8.09
CA THR A 344 13.98 -24.91 7.31
C THR A 344 14.20 -25.20 5.82
N PHE A 345 15.15 -26.10 5.51
CA PHE A 345 15.41 -26.54 4.15
C PHE A 345 14.20 -27.21 3.49
N GLY A 346 13.44 -28.04 4.21
CA GLY A 346 12.21 -28.65 3.69
C GLY A 346 11.15 -27.61 3.30
N ALA A 347 11.03 -26.53 4.08
CA ALA A 347 10.13 -25.42 3.75
C ALA A 347 10.59 -24.63 2.50
N GLU A 348 11.90 -24.39 2.36
CA GLU A 348 12.48 -23.77 1.18
C GLU A 348 12.22 -24.60 -0.09
N ILE A 349 12.41 -25.93 -0.02
CA ILE A 349 12.15 -26.85 -1.14
C ILE A 349 10.67 -26.89 -1.51
N MET A 350 9.76 -26.86 -0.53
CA MET A 350 8.33 -26.76 -0.80
C MET A 350 7.98 -25.47 -1.52
N LYS A 351 8.60 -24.35 -1.15
CA LYS A 351 8.38 -23.08 -1.83
C LYS A 351 8.97 -23.07 -3.23
N LEU A 352 10.15 -23.67 -3.44
CA LEU A 352 10.72 -23.86 -4.76
C LEU A 352 9.82 -24.71 -5.67
N LYS A 353 9.19 -25.77 -5.13
CA LYS A 353 8.20 -26.56 -5.87
C LYS A 353 7.00 -25.72 -6.32
N GLU A 354 6.51 -24.82 -5.46
CA GLU A 354 5.46 -23.86 -5.83
C GLU A 354 5.95 -22.93 -6.94
N VAL A 355 7.11 -22.28 -6.77
CA VAL A 355 7.72 -21.41 -7.79
C VAL A 355 7.81 -22.12 -9.13
N ASN A 356 8.24 -23.37 -9.15
CA ASN A 356 8.41 -24.14 -10.37
C ASN A 356 7.15 -24.24 -11.22
N ILE A 357 5.99 -24.39 -10.59
CA ILE A 357 4.70 -24.44 -11.29
C ILE A 357 4.44 -23.12 -12.03
N PHE A 358 4.87 -21.99 -11.47
CA PHE A 358 4.67 -20.67 -12.05
C PHE A 358 5.72 -20.34 -13.12
N LEU A 359 6.96 -20.81 -12.96
CA LEU A 359 8.02 -20.66 -13.98
C LEU A 359 7.64 -21.25 -15.34
N ASP A 360 6.75 -22.23 -15.37
CA ASP A 360 6.24 -22.84 -16.60
C ASP A 360 5.06 -22.06 -17.22
N LEU A 361 4.46 -21.13 -16.49
CA LEU A 361 3.21 -20.44 -16.88
C LEU A 361 3.42 -19.02 -17.42
N GLY A 362 4.51 -18.35 -17.05
CA GLY A 362 4.71 -16.95 -17.44
C GLY A 362 6.05 -16.37 -17.01
N THR A 363 6.15 -15.04 -17.10
CA THR A 363 7.32 -14.27 -16.70
C THR A 363 7.18 -13.85 -15.25
N GLY A 364 8.15 -14.19 -14.41
CA GLY A 364 8.13 -13.87 -12.98
C GLY A 364 9.35 -13.10 -12.49
N PHE A 365 9.21 -12.50 -11.31
CA PHE A 365 10.31 -12.00 -10.50
C PHE A 365 10.47 -12.85 -9.25
N VAL A 366 11.61 -13.54 -9.12
CA VAL A 366 11.82 -14.52 -8.05
C VAL A 366 13.06 -14.15 -7.25
N VAL A 367 12.93 -14.11 -5.93
CA VAL A 367 14.02 -13.74 -5.02
C VAL A 367 14.31 -14.88 -4.06
N PHE A 368 15.57 -15.25 -3.98
CA PHE A 368 16.12 -16.22 -3.03
C PHE A 368 17.16 -15.53 -2.14
N ASP A 369 16.81 -15.34 -0.86
CA ASP A 369 17.70 -14.78 0.15
C ASP A 369 18.32 -15.90 0.98
N GLU A 370 19.62 -16.15 0.78
CA GLU A 370 20.41 -17.17 1.48
C GLU A 370 19.86 -18.60 1.41
N PHE A 371 19.32 -19.00 0.25
CA PHE A 371 18.74 -20.33 0.05
C PHE A 371 19.70 -21.48 0.41
N ALA A 372 19.16 -22.53 1.04
CA ALA A 372 19.89 -23.74 1.44
C ALA A 372 21.02 -23.49 2.45
N ARG A 373 20.97 -22.38 3.21
CA ARG A 373 21.92 -22.11 4.30
C ARG A 373 21.74 -23.04 5.50
N GLY A 374 20.52 -23.50 5.75
CA GLY A 374 20.20 -24.37 6.89
C GLY A 374 20.59 -25.85 6.72
N THR A 375 21.31 -26.22 5.66
CA THR A 375 21.75 -27.60 5.38
C THR A 375 23.27 -27.75 5.46
N ASN A 376 23.78 -28.95 5.17
CA ASN A 376 25.22 -29.20 5.05
C ASN A 376 25.83 -28.24 4.00
N PRO A 377 26.90 -27.48 4.32
CA PRO A 377 27.49 -26.50 3.41
C PRO A 377 27.83 -27.05 2.02
N LYS A 378 28.38 -28.28 1.94
CA LYS A 378 28.73 -28.92 0.65
C LYS A 378 27.50 -29.28 -0.17
N GLU A 379 26.41 -29.66 0.48
CA GLU A 379 25.15 -29.94 -0.19
C GLU A 379 24.46 -28.64 -0.59
N GLY A 380 24.41 -27.66 0.31
CA GLY A 380 23.84 -26.34 0.08
C GLY A 380 24.45 -25.65 -1.14
N GLN A 381 25.79 -25.64 -1.24
CA GLN A 381 26.48 -25.10 -2.42
C GLN A 381 26.03 -25.78 -3.72
N LYS A 382 25.92 -27.11 -3.75
CA LYS A 382 25.45 -27.85 -4.93
C LYS A 382 24.00 -27.52 -5.29
N PHE A 383 23.13 -27.40 -4.30
CA PHE A 383 21.73 -27.02 -4.52
C PHE A 383 21.61 -25.61 -5.07
N VAL A 384 22.36 -24.66 -4.51
CA VAL A 384 22.41 -23.28 -4.99
C VAL A 384 22.92 -23.22 -6.43
N GLU A 385 24.01 -23.93 -6.75
CA GLU A 385 24.57 -23.96 -8.10
C GLU A 385 23.59 -24.58 -9.11
N ALA A 386 22.92 -25.67 -8.73
CA ALA A 386 21.90 -26.30 -9.56
C ALA A 386 20.70 -25.37 -9.79
N LEU A 387 20.23 -24.68 -8.75
CA LEU A 387 19.13 -23.72 -8.84
C LEU A 387 19.50 -22.51 -9.72
N ALA A 388 20.69 -21.95 -9.55
CA ALA A 388 21.15 -20.83 -10.36
C ALA A 388 21.16 -21.20 -11.85
N LYS A 389 21.70 -22.38 -12.22
CA LYS A 389 21.64 -22.89 -13.60
C LYS A 389 20.21 -23.04 -14.08
N TYR A 390 19.37 -23.65 -13.25
CA TYR A 390 17.98 -23.92 -13.58
C TYR A 390 17.19 -22.66 -13.91
N LEU A 391 17.43 -21.57 -13.17
CA LEU A 391 16.76 -20.28 -13.37
C LEU A 391 17.38 -19.45 -14.49
N ASN A 392 18.68 -19.62 -14.77
CA ASN A 392 19.37 -18.82 -15.78
C ASN A 392 18.81 -19.01 -17.19
N ASP A 393 18.30 -20.19 -17.49
CA ASP A 393 17.73 -20.53 -18.79
C ASP A 393 16.23 -20.20 -18.90
N ARG A 394 15.64 -19.57 -17.87
CA ARG A 394 14.21 -19.25 -17.81
C ARG A 394 13.94 -17.78 -18.16
N PRO A 395 12.77 -17.46 -18.74
CA PRO A 395 12.36 -16.09 -19.06
C PRO A 395 11.86 -15.33 -17.81
N THR A 396 12.54 -15.50 -16.68
CA THR A 396 12.20 -14.93 -15.37
C THR A 396 13.38 -14.16 -14.82
N ILE A 397 13.13 -13.03 -14.16
CA ILE A 397 14.18 -12.25 -13.52
C ILE A 397 14.36 -12.82 -12.11
N SER A 398 15.50 -13.49 -11.88
CA SER A 398 15.78 -14.12 -10.60
C SER A 398 16.92 -13.43 -9.89
N LEU A 399 16.71 -13.06 -8.63
CA LEU A 399 17.76 -12.55 -7.73
C LEU A 399 18.09 -13.58 -6.67
N MET A 400 19.37 -13.78 -6.43
CA MET A 400 19.83 -14.74 -5.44
C MET A 400 20.99 -14.19 -4.62
N THR A 401 20.89 -14.22 -3.30
CA THR A 401 22.03 -13.96 -2.42
C THR A 401 22.64 -15.27 -1.95
N THR A 402 23.96 -15.29 -1.83
CA THR A 402 24.68 -16.47 -1.35
C THR A 402 25.99 -16.10 -0.67
N HIS A 403 26.45 -17.02 0.17
CA HIS A 403 27.76 -17.00 0.83
C HIS A 403 28.71 -18.06 0.27
N PHE A 404 28.24 -18.94 -0.61
CA PHE A 404 29.12 -19.97 -1.15
C PHE A 404 29.93 -19.40 -2.31
N ASP A 405 31.21 -19.75 -2.33
CA ASP A 405 32.13 -19.35 -3.39
C ASP A 405 31.93 -20.18 -4.67
N GLY A 406 32.37 -19.64 -5.80
CA GLY A 406 32.45 -20.39 -7.06
C GLY A 406 31.12 -20.77 -7.71
N ILE A 407 29.99 -20.19 -7.27
CA ILE A 407 28.67 -20.44 -7.89
C ILE A 407 28.55 -19.72 -9.24
N VAL A 408 29.16 -18.54 -9.36
CA VAL A 408 29.02 -17.64 -10.51
C VAL A 408 29.76 -18.23 -11.72
N ARG A 409 29.06 -18.28 -12.86
CA ARG A 409 29.59 -18.72 -14.16
C ARG A 409 29.55 -17.57 -15.16
N ASP A 410 30.33 -17.66 -16.24
CA ASP A 410 30.50 -16.59 -17.25
C ASP A 410 29.18 -16.09 -17.89
N ASN A 411 28.13 -16.91 -17.91
CA ASN A 411 26.83 -16.58 -18.49
C ASN A 411 25.81 -16.05 -17.47
N MET A 412 26.20 -15.84 -16.22
CA MET A 412 25.33 -15.33 -15.15
C MET A 412 25.69 -13.88 -14.83
N ASN A 413 24.69 -13.08 -14.47
CA ASN A 413 24.96 -11.75 -13.93
C ASN A 413 25.42 -11.88 -12.47
N HIS A 414 26.42 -11.09 -12.09
CA HIS A 414 26.96 -11.09 -10.73
C HIS A 414 27.16 -9.66 -10.23
N TYR A 415 26.57 -9.39 -9.07
CA TYR A 415 26.81 -8.19 -8.29
C TYR A 415 27.47 -8.57 -6.96
N GLN A 416 28.30 -7.68 -6.47
CA GLN A 416 28.98 -7.83 -5.19
C GLN A 416 28.76 -6.57 -4.36
N VAL A 417 28.47 -6.74 -3.07
CA VAL A 417 28.50 -5.62 -2.12
C VAL A 417 29.96 -5.20 -1.96
N VAL A 418 30.26 -3.91 -2.20
CA VAL A 418 31.64 -3.38 -2.16
C VAL A 418 32.32 -3.67 -0.82
N GLY A 419 31.58 -3.58 0.29
CA GLY A 419 32.04 -3.98 1.61
C GLY A 419 33.22 -3.13 2.10
N LEU A 420 34.25 -3.79 2.63
CA LEU A 420 35.46 -3.12 3.15
C LEU A 420 36.61 -3.06 2.13
N LYS A 421 36.35 -3.37 0.85
CA LYS A 421 37.39 -3.50 -0.19
C LYS A 421 38.26 -2.24 -0.35
N ASN A 422 37.68 -1.07 -0.13
CA ASN A 422 38.35 0.23 -0.28
C ASN A 422 38.79 0.85 1.06
N VAL A 423 38.76 0.08 2.16
CA VAL A 423 39.04 0.59 3.50
C VAL A 423 40.52 0.38 3.86
N ASP A 424 41.12 1.42 4.44
CA ASP A 424 42.43 1.31 5.07
C ASP A 424 42.31 0.54 6.40
N PHE A 425 42.61 -0.77 6.32
CA PHE A 425 42.52 -1.68 7.46
C PHE A 425 43.45 -1.32 8.61
N GLU A 426 44.63 -0.73 8.36
CA GLU A 426 45.54 -0.35 9.45
C GLU A 426 44.97 0.82 10.24
N ASN A 427 44.44 1.83 9.55
CA ASN A 427 43.82 2.98 10.19
C ASN A 427 42.55 2.59 10.94
N LEU A 428 41.69 1.78 10.32
CA LEU A 428 40.48 1.28 10.96
C LEU A 428 40.80 0.46 12.22
N ARG A 429 41.81 -0.41 12.16
CA ARG A 429 42.25 -1.19 13.32
C ARG A 429 42.72 -0.30 14.47
N ARG A 430 43.53 0.73 14.20
CA ARG A 430 43.95 1.69 15.26
C ARG A 430 42.76 2.40 15.89
N LYS A 431 41.76 2.79 15.10
CA LYS A 431 40.53 3.41 15.62
C LYS A 431 39.68 2.45 16.46
N ILE A 432 39.62 1.18 16.07
CA ILE A 432 38.95 0.13 16.84
C ILE A 432 39.68 -0.12 18.16
N GLU A 433 41.02 -0.16 18.18
CA GLU A 433 41.80 -0.33 19.41
C GLU A 433 41.61 0.85 20.39
N LEU A 434 41.29 2.04 19.88
CA LEU A 434 41.04 3.26 20.67
C LEU A 434 39.56 3.43 21.10
N SER A 435 38.64 2.65 20.55
CA SER A 435 37.19 2.76 20.79
C SER A 435 36.62 1.49 21.42
N LYS A 436 35.66 1.63 22.35
CA LYS A 436 34.99 0.46 22.94
C LYS A 436 33.96 -0.19 22.00
N ASN A 437 33.54 0.49 20.93
CA ASN A 437 32.48 0.03 20.03
C ASN A 437 33.04 -0.36 18.65
N SER A 438 33.74 -1.50 18.58
CA SER A 438 34.35 -2.04 17.36
C SER A 438 33.33 -2.29 16.23
N MET A 439 32.14 -2.77 16.57
CA MET A 439 31.11 -3.12 15.59
C MET A 439 30.47 -1.91 14.90
N GLU A 440 30.23 -0.81 15.63
CA GLU A 440 29.67 0.42 15.05
C GLU A 440 30.65 1.08 14.09
N LEU A 441 31.94 1.09 14.45
CA LEU A 441 33.03 1.58 13.59
C LEU A 441 33.14 0.77 12.30
N ILE A 442 33.06 -0.56 12.36
CA ILE A 442 33.10 -1.38 11.14
C ILE A 442 31.92 -1.03 10.24
N GLN A 443 30.71 -0.89 10.79
CA GLN A 443 29.52 -0.50 10.02
C GLN A 443 29.63 0.88 9.36
N GLU A 444 30.33 1.85 9.96
CA GLU A 444 30.55 3.17 9.36
C GLU A 444 31.45 3.13 8.14
N TYR A 445 32.37 2.16 8.09
CA TYR A 445 33.31 1.97 6.99
C TYR A 445 32.79 0.99 5.93
N MET A 446 31.66 0.32 6.17
CA MET A 446 31.03 -0.58 5.21
C MET A 446 30.43 0.21 4.04
N ASP A 447 30.87 -0.11 2.83
CA ASP A 447 30.23 0.38 1.61
C ASP A 447 29.16 -0.62 1.14
N PHE A 448 27.90 -0.21 1.23
CA PHE A 448 26.75 -1.05 0.89
C PHE A 448 26.36 -0.97 -0.59
N ARG A 449 27.11 -0.26 -1.44
CA ARG A 449 26.84 -0.21 -2.88
C ARG A 449 27.01 -1.58 -3.52
N LEU A 450 26.24 -1.81 -4.58
CA LEU A 450 26.40 -2.97 -5.44
C LEU A 450 27.30 -2.61 -6.63
N GLU A 451 28.37 -3.36 -6.82
CA GLU A 451 29.20 -3.29 -8.02
C GLU A 451 29.04 -4.56 -8.85
N LYS A 452 29.07 -4.41 -10.18
CA LYS A 452 29.09 -5.58 -11.06
C LYS A 452 30.46 -6.25 -10.94
N ALA A 453 30.47 -7.57 -10.74
CA ALA A 453 31.69 -8.35 -10.54
C ALA A 453 31.92 -9.31 -11.70
N ASP A 454 33.15 -9.36 -12.21
CA ASP A 454 33.56 -10.24 -13.32
C ASP A 454 34.20 -11.56 -12.83
N LYS A 455 34.51 -11.71 -11.53
CA LYS A 455 35.18 -12.88 -10.94
C LYS A 455 34.56 -13.31 -9.61
N ALA A 456 34.57 -14.63 -9.40
CA ALA A 456 33.86 -15.34 -8.33
C ALA A 456 34.56 -15.35 -6.95
N GLU A 457 35.66 -14.61 -6.75
CA GLU A 457 36.26 -14.50 -5.41
C GLU A 457 35.39 -13.58 -4.54
N VAL A 458 34.67 -14.18 -3.60
CA VAL A 458 33.98 -13.41 -2.56
C VAL A 458 35.05 -12.89 -1.60
N PRO A 459 35.02 -11.60 -1.23
CA PRO A 459 35.96 -11.05 -0.27
C PRO A 459 35.89 -11.86 1.04
N LYS A 460 37.06 -12.24 1.57
CA LYS A 460 37.23 -12.99 2.83
C LYS A 460 36.90 -12.11 4.04
N ASP A 461 35.73 -11.49 4.05
CA ASP A 461 35.33 -10.47 5.00
C ASP A 461 35.23 -11.00 6.43
N ALA A 462 34.85 -12.27 6.61
CA ALA A 462 34.84 -12.90 7.94
C ALA A 462 36.23 -12.91 8.59
N LEU A 463 37.27 -13.25 7.82
CA LEU A 463 38.66 -13.23 8.28
C LEU A 463 39.13 -11.78 8.54
N ASN A 464 38.75 -10.85 7.66
CA ASN A 464 39.09 -9.43 7.82
C ASN A 464 38.42 -8.82 9.07
N ILE A 465 37.16 -9.16 9.33
CA ILE A 465 36.42 -8.76 10.54
C ILE A 465 37.07 -9.39 11.78
N ALA A 466 37.42 -10.67 11.76
CA ALA A 466 38.11 -11.33 12.86
C ALA A 466 39.45 -10.65 13.20
N LYS A 467 40.23 -10.27 12.17
CA LYS A 467 41.47 -9.49 12.33
C LYS A 467 41.22 -8.09 12.91
N LEU A 468 40.13 -7.43 12.51
CA LEU A 468 39.77 -6.08 12.96
C LEU A 468 39.26 -6.04 14.41
N ILE A 469 38.48 -7.03 14.82
CA ILE A 469 37.92 -7.11 16.18
C ILE A 469 39.00 -7.49 17.22
N GLY A 470 40.14 -8.03 16.78
CA GLY A 470 41.26 -8.34 17.65
C GLY A 470 41.02 -9.60 18.48
N ILE A 471 40.56 -10.68 17.83
CA ILE A 471 40.52 -12.00 18.46
C ILE A 471 41.96 -12.42 18.82
N ASP A 472 42.13 -13.25 19.86
CA ASP A 472 43.41 -13.76 20.31
C ASP A 472 44.35 -14.12 19.14
N LYS A 473 45.60 -13.64 19.19
CA LYS A 473 46.56 -13.78 18.08
C LYS A 473 46.78 -15.24 17.71
N ARG A 474 46.83 -16.14 18.70
CA ARG A 474 47.01 -17.57 18.48
C ARG A 474 45.80 -18.17 17.76
N PHE A 475 44.59 -17.75 18.09
CA PHE A 475 43.39 -18.20 17.37
C PHE A 475 43.34 -17.67 15.93
N THR A 476 43.79 -16.44 15.70
CA THR A 476 43.88 -15.87 14.35
C THR A 476 44.90 -16.62 13.49
N GLU A 477 46.05 -16.98 14.05
CA GLU A 477 47.06 -17.81 13.40
C GLU A 477 46.52 -19.20 13.06
N ILE A 478 45.81 -19.84 14.00
CA ILE A 478 45.15 -21.14 13.76
C ILE A 478 44.12 -21.05 12.63
N ILE A 479 43.29 -19.99 12.58
CA ILE A 479 42.35 -19.79 11.47
C ILE A 479 43.10 -19.66 10.14
N LEU A 480 44.18 -18.89 10.10
CA LEU A 480 44.97 -18.71 8.88
C LEU A 480 45.58 -20.02 8.38
N GLU A 481 46.07 -20.87 9.28
CA GLU A 481 46.57 -22.21 8.94
C GLU A 481 45.47 -23.09 8.33
N GLU A 482 44.25 -23.03 8.84
CA GLU A 482 43.13 -23.79 8.28
C GLU A 482 42.71 -23.27 6.89
N TYR A 483 42.71 -21.95 6.67
CA TYR A 483 42.44 -21.38 5.33
C TYR A 483 43.49 -21.78 4.28
N ILE A 484 44.75 -22.00 4.68
CA ILE A 484 45.83 -22.42 3.77
C ILE A 484 45.73 -23.91 3.42
N LYS A 485 45.04 -24.72 4.24
CA LYS A 485 44.84 -26.16 3.98
C LYS A 485 43.68 -26.46 3.02
N GLU A 486 42.79 -25.51 2.77
CA GLU A 486 41.61 -25.67 1.89
C GLU A 486 41.87 -25.28 0.42
N ASP A 487 42.97 -24.59 0.12
CA ASP A 487 43.49 -24.34 -1.23
C ASP A 487 44.42 -25.49 -1.69
#